data_AF-A0A5S3SZH7-F1
#
_entry.id   AF-A0A5S3SZH7-F1
#
_cell.length_a   1.000
_cell.length_b   1.000
_cell.length_c   1.000
_cell.angle_alpha   90.00
_cell.angle_beta   90.00
_cell.angle_gamma   90.00
#
_symmetry.space_group_name_H-M   'P 1'
#
loop_
_entity.id
_entity.type
_entity.pdbx_description
1 polymer ?
#
loop_
_entity_poly.entity_id
_entity_poly.type
_entity_poly.pdbx_seq_one_letter_code
_entity_poly.pdbx_strand_id
1 'polypeptide(L)'
;GNGTYTVSQVEEINTASQVAGRANVGWSVTGNNEASDGGLKFIGISALNTNGGAVSNGTGGQQTVALADNAFTVANIQFSGSTSYTGHSSDTDIVTDGHNGTSWLLKGQNSAQTGNFLFNNIGTVQTTDQVQ
;
A
#
# COMPACT_ATOMS: atom_id res chain seq x y z
N GLY A 1 -8.23 10.28 28.22
CA GLY A 1 -7.89 11.71 28.03
C GLY A 1 -7.23 11.86 26.69
N ASN A 2 -7.70 12.78 25.84
CA ASN A 2 -7.04 13.11 24.57
C ASN A 2 -5.87 14.05 24.87
N GLY A 3 -4.71 13.47 25.14
CA GLY A 3 -3.45 14.18 25.23
C GLY A 3 -2.56 13.81 24.06
N THR A 4 -1.85 14.79 23.50
CA THR A 4 -0.74 14.53 22.58
C THR A 4 0.48 14.16 23.41
N TYR A 5 1.00 12.95 23.22
CA TYR A 5 2.25 12.51 23.84
C TYR A 5 3.35 12.57 22.79
N THR A 6 4.45 13.26 23.10
CA THR A 6 5.65 13.26 22.23
C THR A 6 6.59 12.18 22.71
N VAL A 7 6.94 11.25 21.81
CA VAL A 7 7.97 10.25 22.04
C VAL A 7 9.06 10.49 20.99
N SER A 8 10.32 10.57 21.42
CA SER A 8 11.48 10.88 20.57
C SER A 8 12.50 9.74 20.59
N GLN A 9 13.36 9.66 19.57
CA GLN A 9 14.39 8.60 19.43
C GLN A 9 13.80 7.19 19.37
N VAL A 10 12.61 7.07 18.79
CA VAL A 10 11.98 5.78 18.51
C VAL A 10 12.42 5.35 17.12
N GLU A 11 12.87 4.11 16.98
CA GLU A 11 13.16 3.49 15.68
C GLU A 11 12.10 2.45 15.32
N GLU A 12 11.46 1.83 16.32
CA GLU A 12 10.51 0.74 16.15
C GLU A 12 9.28 0.89 17.07
N ILE A 13 8.11 0.59 16.52
CA ILE A 13 6.85 0.49 17.25
C ILE A 13 6.24 -0.90 16.99
N ASN A 14 6.15 -1.71 18.05
CA ASN A 14 5.41 -2.97 18.03
C ASN A 14 3.94 -2.71 18.33
N THR A 15 3.06 -3.04 17.38
CA THR A 15 1.63 -2.78 17.50
C THR A 15 0.84 -4.07 17.54
N ALA A 16 -0.37 -4.02 18.11
CA ALA A 16 -1.19 -5.22 18.25
C ALA A 16 -1.97 -5.58 16.97
N SER A 17 -2.19 -4.63 16.02
CA SER A 17 -2.81 -4.90 14.71
C SER A 17 -3.00 -3.66 13.83
N GLN A 18 -3.53 -2.56 14.38
CA GLN A 18 -4.02 -1.43 13.58
C GLN A 18 -3.22 -0.16 13.82
N VAL A 19 -2.86 0.53 12.74
CA VAL A 19 -2.20 1.84 12.77
C VAL A 19 -3.02 2.85 11.96
N ALA A 20 -3.20 4.04 12.53
CA ALA A 20 -3.68 5.20 11.80
C ALA A 20 -2.47 6.10 11.49
N GLY A 21 -2.15 6.23 10.20
CA GLY A 21 -1.06 7.07 9.73
C GLY A 21 -1.37 8.55 9.80
N ARG A 22 -0.36 9.39 9.61
CA ARG A 22 -0.56 10.82 9.38
C ARG A 22 -1.02 11.05 7.95
N ALA A 23 -1.79 12.11 7.72
CA ALA A 23 -2.26 12.43 6.38
C ALA A 23 -1.09 12.71 5.41
N ASN A 24 -1.19 12.19 4.19
CA ASN A 24 -0.28 12.47 3.07
C ASN A 24 1.21 12.12 3.31
N VAL A 25 1.51 11.14 4.16
CA VAL A 25 2.87 10.58 4.31
C VAL A 25 3.07 9.37 3.40
N GLY A 26 4.31 9.13 2.95
CA GLY A 26 4.65 7.96 2.14
C GLY A 26 4.95 6.76 3.02
N TRP A 27 4.21 5.68 2.85
CA TRP A 27 4.40 4.41 3.54
C TRP A 27 5.21 3.46 2.68
N SER A 28 6.17 2.75 3.27
CA SER A 28 6.90 1.68 2.59
C SER A 28 6.68 0.37 3.31
N VAL A 29 6.19 -0.64 2.60
CA VAL A 29 6.08 -2.03 3.07
C VAL A 29 7.47 -2.64 3.10
N THR A 30 7.96 -3.01 4.28
CA THR A 30 9.34 -3.53 4.44
C THR A 30 9.39 -5.03 4.68
N GLY A 31 8.25 -5.66 4.94
CA GLY A 31 8.11 -7.08 5.18
C GLY A 31 6.67 -7.47 5.48
N ASN A 32 6.43 -8.76 5.74
CA ASN A 32 5.11 -9.24 6.14
C ASN A 32 4.71 -8.61 7.48
N ASN A 33 3.56 -7.95 7.52
CA ASN A 33 3.08 -7.23 8.69
C ASN A 33 4.04 -6.13 9.18
N GLU A 34 4.88 -5.61 8.28
CA GLU A 34 5.83 -4.53 8.55
C GLU A 34 5.71 -3.39 7.54
N ALA A 35 5.64 -2.15 8.04
CA ALA A 35 5.72 -0.95 7.21
C ALA A 35 6.53 0.14 7.91
N SER A 36 6.97 1.14 7.14
CA SER A 36 7.69 2.30 7.65
C SER A 36 7.14 3.62 7.13
N ASP A 37 7.26 4.65 7.96
CA ASP A 37 6.98 6.06 7.64
C ASP A 37 8.13 6.92 8.19
N GLY A 38 8.84 7.63 7.32
CA GLY A 38 9.84 8.63 7.74
C GLY A 38 10.97 8.09 8.63
N GLY A 39 11.33 6.81 8.50
CA GLY A 39 12.35 6.15 9.33
C GLY A 39 11.83 5.43 10.57
N LEU A 40 10.54 5.54 10.88
CA LEU A 40 9.90 4.74 11.93
C LEU A 40 9.42 3.41 11.34
N LYS A 41 9.81 2.30 11.96
CA LYS A 41 9.34 0.96 11.61
C LYS A 41 8.16 0.55 12.48
N PHE A 42 7.11 0.03 11.86
CA PHE A 42 5.94 -0.55 12.51
C PHE A 42 5.90 -2.05 12.23
N ILE A 43 5.80 -2.84 13.29
CA ILE A 43 5.79 -4.31 13.22
C ILE A 43 4.50 -4.86 13.83
N GLY A 44 4.03 -5.99 13.30
CA GLY A 44 2.82 -6.67 13.77
C GLY A 44 1.53 -5.99 13.30
N ILE A 45 1.60 -5.17 12.25
CA ILE A 45 0.43 -4.51 11.69
C ILE A 45 -0.29 -5.41 10.70
N SER A 46 -1.60 -5.51 10.81
CA SER A 46 -2.48 -6.22 9.87
C SER A 46 -3.36 -5.25 9.07
N ALA A 47 -3.54 -4.02 9.55
CA ALA A 47 -4.23 -2.97 8.82
C ALA A 47 -3.65 -1.58 9.11
N LEU A 48 -3.63 -0.74 8.08
CA LEU A 48 -3.13 0.62 8.14
C LEU A 48 -4.05 1.57 7.38
N ASN A 49 -4.55 2.60 8.05
CA ASN A 49 -5.21 3.73 7.38
C ASN A 49 -4.15 4.80 7.09
N THR A 50 -3.86 5.02 5.81
CA THR A 50 -2.82 5.96 5.35
C THR A 50 -3.26 7.42 5.38
N ASN A 51 -4.56 7.70 5.55
CA ASN A 51 -5.13 9.04 5.43
C ASN A 51 -4.69 9.76 4.15
N GLY A 52 -4.74 9.08 3.00
CA GLY A 52 -4.33 9.62 1.69
C GLY A 52 -2.86 9.38 1.32
N GLY A 53 -2.05 8.86 2.25
CA GLY A 53 -0.65 8.53 2.00
C GLY A 53 -0.46 7.48 0.91
N ALA A 54 0.54 7.67 0.05
CA ALA A 54 0.93 6.67 -0.95
C ALA A 54 1.64 5.48 -0.28
N VAL A 55 1.51 4.30 -0.87
CA VAL A 55 2.18 3.08 -0.40
C VAL A 55 3.20 2.62 -1.45
N SER A 56 4.37 2.16 -1.02
CA SER A 56 5.38 1.56 -1.88
C SER A 56 5.87 0.22 -1.36
N ASN A 57 6.34 -0.63 -2.26
CA ASN A 57 7.04 -1.86 -1.93
C ASN A 57 8.52 -1.59 -1.65
N GLY A 58 8.93 -1.72 -0.39
CA GLY A 58 10.32 -1.64 0.06
C GLY A 58 10.93 -3.00 0.43
N THR A 59 10.24 -4.12 0.15
CA THR A 59 10.67 -5.46 0.58
C THR A 59 11.89 -6.00 -0.19
N GLY A 60 12.25 -5.39 -1.32
CA GLY A 60 13.36 -5.84 -2.17
C GLY A 60 12.97 -6.93 -3.18
N GLY A 61 11.70 -7.35 -3.24
CA GLY A 61 11.23 -8.35 -4.19
C GLY A 61 9.78 -8.13 -4.63
N GLN A 62 9.36 -8.89 -5.64
CA GLN A 62 7.98 -8.87 -6.14
C GLN A 62 6.97 -9.14 -5.01
N GLN A 63 5.88 -8.37 -5.03
CA GLN A 63 4.71 -8.58 -4.19
C GLN A 63 3.44 -8.76 -5.03
N THR A 64 2.46 -9.42 -4.43
CA THR A 64 1.09 -9.45 -4.93
C THR A 64 0.23 -8.48 -4.13
N VAL A 65 -0.41 -7.56 -4.84
CA VAL A 65 -1.35 -6.58 -4.30
C VAL A 65 -2.76 -7.05 -4.60
N ALA A 66 -3.53 -7.41 -3.58
CA ALA A 66 -4.94 -7.76 -3.72
C ALA A 66 -5.79 -6.49 -3.60
N LEU A 67 -6.38 -6.04 -4.71
CA LEU A 67 -7.25 -4.87 -4.76
C LEU A 67 -8.70 -5.25 -4.43
N ALA A 68 -9.33 -4.44 -3.58
CA ALA A 68 -10.76 -4.47 -3.25
C ALA A 68 -11.35 -3.04 -3.36
N ASP A 69 -12.67 -2.91 -3.23
CA ASP A 69 -13.40 -1.66 -3.56
C ASP A 69 -12.85 -0.38 -2.91
N ASN A 70 -12.35 -0.43 -1.67
CA ASN A 70 -11.89 0.75 -0.92
C ASN A 70 -10.51 0.55 -0.24
N ALA A 71 -9.80 -0.51 -0.58
CA ALA A 71 -8.55 -0.89 0.06
C ALA A 71 -7.77 -1.84 -0.83
N PHE A 72 -6.47 -1.96 -0.57
CA PHE A 72 -5.66 -3.03 -1.13
C PHE A 72 -4.84 -3.70 -0.04
N THR A 73 -4.52 -4.97 -0.25
CA THR A 73 -3.71 -5.76 0.69
C THR A 73 -2.39 -6.14 0.04
N VAL A 74 -1.29 -5.93 0.75
CA VAL A 74 0.06 -6.33 0.33
C VAL A 74 0.88 -6.70 1.56
N ALA A 75 1.71 -7.74 1.46
CA ALA A 75 2.52 -8.27 2.58
C ALA A 75 1.71 -8.46 3.89
N ASN A 76 0.50 -9.01 3.78
CA ASN A 76 -0.44 -9.25 4.90
C ASN A 76 -0.94 -7.97 5.63
N ILE A 77 -0.82 -6.79 5.01
CA ILE A 77 -1.34 -5.53 5.55
C ILE A 77 -2.43 -5.01 4.63
N GLN A 78 -3.62 -4.78 5.18
CA GLN A 78 -4.69 -4.06 4.49
C GLN A 78 -4.46 -2.55 4.60
N PHE A 79 -4.27 -1.88 3.48
CA PHE A 79 -4.15 -0.43 3.37
C PHE A 79 -5.48 0.20 2.97
N SER A 80 -5.96 1.10 3.81
CA SER A 80 -7.14 1.93 3.55
C SER A 80 -6.76 3.41 3.44
N GLY A 81 -7.64 4.20 2.82
CA GLY A 81 -7.43 5.64 2.60
C GLY A 81 -6.36 5.98 1.56
N SER A 82 -5.58 5.01 1.09
CA SER A 82 -4.63 5.19 0.00
C SER A 82 -5.29 4.84 -1.32
N THR A 83 -4.93 5.58 -2.36
CA THR A 83 -5.32 5.28 -3.74
C THR A 83 -4.12 5.14 -4.66
N SER A 84 -2.92 4.98 -4.09
CA SER A 84 -1.67 4.92 -4.85
C SER A 84 -0.77 3.84 -4.30
N TYR A 85 -0.36 2.92 -5.17
CA TYR A 85 0.66 1.93 -4.89
C TYR A 85 1.80 2.00 -5.92
N THR A 86 3.04 1.92 -5.46
CA THR A 86 4.22 1.79 -6.33
C THR A 86 4.98 0.52 -5.97
N GLY A 87 5.08 -0.41 -6.93
CA GLY A 87 5.87 -1.63 -6.78
C GLY A 87 7.36 -1.36 -6.64
N HIS A 88 8.14 -2.43 -6.49
CA HIS A 88 9.57 -2.31 -6.27
C HIS A 88 10.28 -1.65 -7.48
N SER A 89 11.51 -1.17 -7.29
CA SER A 89 12.28 -0.49 -8.35
C SER A 89 13.05 -1.45 -9.26
N SER A 90 13.43 -2.61 -8.74
CA SER A 90 14.21 -3.63 -9.47
C SER A 90 13.37 -4.80 -9.99
N ASP A 91 12.08 -4.84 -9.65
CA ASP A 91 11.14 -5.87 -10.06
C ASP A 91 9.76 -5.23 -10.17
N THR A 92 8.85 -5.90 -10.86
CA THR A 92 7.49 -5.41 -11.05
C THR A 92 6.51 -6.27 -10.26
N ASP A 93 5.59 -5.63 -9.57
CA ASP A 93 4.60 -6.29 -8.74
C ASP A 93 3.41 -6.80 -9.55
N ILE A 94 2.58 -7.64 -8.93
CA ILE A 94 1.34 -8.16 -9.51
C ILE A 94 0.18 -7.52 -8.77
N VAL A 95 -0.82 -7.04 -9.51
CA VAL A 95 -2.12 -6.69 -8.92
C VAL A 95 -3.11 -7.82 -9.24
N THR A 96 -3.70 -8.41 -8.20
CA THR A 96 -4.87 -9.28 -8.34
C THR A 96 -6.10 -8.47 -8.01
N ASP A 97 -7.00 -8.40 -8.97
CA ASP A 97 -8.11 -7.49 -8.92
C ASP A 97 -9.42 -8.20 -8.54
N GLY A 98 -9.96 -7.83 -7.38
CA GLY A 98 -11.29 -8.22 -6.92
C GLY A 98 -12.22 -7.04 -6.68
N HIS A 99 -11.88 -5.82 -7.13
CA HIS A 99 -12.79 -4.68 -7.06
C HIS A 99 -13.89 -4.78 -8.11
N ASN A 100 -15.03 -4.16 -7.83
CA ASN A 100 -16.17 -4.21 -8.75
C ASN A 100 -16.11 -3.12 -9.82
N GLY A 101 -16.01 -3.53 -11.07
CA GLY A 101 -16.73 -2.90 -12.18
C GLY A 101 -16.14 -1.58 -12.68
N THR A 102 -14.82 -1.41 -12.62
CA THR A 102 -14.16 -0.29 -13.28
C THR A 102 -13.09 -0.80 -14.25
N SER A 103 -13.15 -0.32 -15.49
CA SER A 103 -12.14 -0.68 -16.50
C SER A 103 -10.76 -0.18 -16.09
N TRP A 104 -9.75 -0.97 -16.42
CA TRP A 104 -8.36 -0.61 -16.28
C TRP A 104 -7.94 0.26 -17.45
N LEU A 105 -7.23 1.35 -17.15
CA LEU A 105 -6.59 2.22 -18.12
C LEU A 105 -5.08 2.08 -17.99
N LEU A 106 -4.40 1.74 -19.08
CA LEU A 106 -2.95 1.78 -19.16
C LEU A 106 -2.48 3.24 -19.21
N LYS A 107 -1.66 3.64 -18.23
CA LYS A 107 -1.16 5.03 -18.10
C LYS A 107 0.23 5.22 -18.67
N GLY A 108 0.95 4.13 -18.90
CA GLY A 108 2.31 4.13 -19.41
C GLY A 108 2.99 2.79 -19.13
N GLN A 109 4.31 2.76 -19.28
CA GLN A 109 5.09 1.57 -18.97
C GLN A 109 4.91 1.19 -17.50
N ASN A 110 4.47 -0.06 -17.27
CA ASN A 110 4.26 -0.63 -15.93
C ASN A 110 3.34 0.22 -15.02
N SER A 111 2.43 0.98 -15.61
CA SER A 111 1.51 1.86 -14.87
C SER A 111 0.09 1.67 -15.38
N ALA A 112 -0.82 1.41 -14.45
CA ALA A 112 -2.23 1.17 -14.74
C ALA A 112 -3.11 1.82 -13.67
N GLN A 113 -4.29 2.26 -14.07
CA GLN A 113 -5.24 2.93 -13.21
C GLN A 113 -6.60 2.23 -13.31
N THR A 114 -7.29 2.04 -12.19
CA THR A 114 -8.71 1.69 -12.17
C THR A 114 -9.44 2.53 -11.12
N GLY A 115 -10.54 3.15 -11.51
CA GLY A 115 -11.24 4.14 -10.69
C GLY A 115 -10.28 5.22 -10.17
N ASN A 116 -10.21 5.35 -8.84
CA ASN A 116 -9.29 6.26 -8.16
C ASN A 116 -7.91 5.65 -7.88
N PHE A 117 -7.73 4.34 -8.05
CA PHE A 117 -6.49 3.66 -7.75
C PHE A 117 -5.49 3.77 -8.89
N LEU A 118 -4.29 4.24 -8.57
CA LEU A 118 -3.14 4.27 -9.46
C LEU A 118 -2.10 3.28 -8.97
N PHE A 119 -1.65 2.40 -9.87
CA PHE A 119 -0.58 1.47 -9.61
C PHE A 119 0.59 1.71 -10.56
N ASN A 120 1.77 1.88 -9.99
CA ASN A 120 3.03 2.06 -10.72
C ASN A 120 3.97 0.89 -10.44
N ASN A 121 4.91 0.64 -11.36
CA ASN A 121 5.82 -0.50 -11.34
C ASN A 121 5.09 -1.85 -11.20
N ILE A 122 3.98 -2.00 -11.92
CA ILE A 122 3.21 -3.24 -12.00
C ILE A 122 3.54 -3.98 -13.30
N GLY A 123 3.84 -5.26 -13.18
CA GLY A 123 4.19 -6.13 -14.30
C GLY A 123 2.97 -6.83 -14.86
N THR A 124 2.01 -7.17 -14.00
CA THR A 124 0.78 -7.87 -14.36
C THR A 124 -0.40 -7.36 -13.55
N VAL A 125 -1.53 -7.15 -14.22
CA VAL A 125 -2.85 -7.01 -13.58
C VAL A 125 -3.69 -8.24 -13.94
N GLN A 126 -4.15 -8.96 -12.93
CA GLN A 126 -5.06 -10.09 -13.08
C GLN A 126 -6.47 -9.61 -12.76
N THR A 127 -7.28 -9.38 -13.78
CA THR A 127 -8.64 -8.83 -13.64
C THR A 127 -9.63 -9.54 -14.57
N THR A 128 -10.90 -9.53 -14.19
CA THR A 128 -12.03 -9.89 -15.07
C THR A 128 -12.62 -8.69 -15.81
N ASP A 129 -12.21 -7.48 -15.43
CA ASP A 129 -12.69 -6.23 -16.02
C ASP A 129 -11.97 -5.93 -17.34
N GLN A 130 -12.55 -5.00 -18.10
CA GLN A 130 -11.96 -4.56 -19.37
C GLN A 130 -10.65 -3.81 -19.13
N VAL A 131 -9.68 -4.00 -20.03
CA VAL A 131 -8.41 -3.27 -20.05
C VAL A 131 -8.36 -2.43 -21.32
N GLN A 132 -8.02 -1.15 -21.18
CA GLN A 132 -8.04 -0.13 -22.22
C GLN A 132 -6.70 0.59 -22.35
#